data_AF-A0A9W8RNE0-F1
#
_entry.id   AF-A0A9W8RNE0-F1
#
_cell.length_a   1.000
_cell.length_b   1.000
_cell.length_c   1.000
_cell.angle_alpha   90.00
_cell.angle_beta   90.00
_cell.angle_gamma   90.00
#
_symmetry.space_group_name_H-M   'P 1'
#
loop_
_entity.id
_entity.type
_entity.pdbx_description
1 polymer ?
#
loop_
_entity_poly.entity_id
_entity_poly.type
_entity_poly.pdbx_seq_one_letter_code
_entity_poly.pdbx_strand_id
1 'polypeptide(L)'
;MDSLRFEQAFTGEHLFYLAACRGNAELFKRVLENPENRICLKDTMAGHDGLSAAIFQGNDEIVKAFVSLPLSEFDFRHNPMESSGAFSYLNAAAVHERPVIFKILADTGHFDIAKRDARGWTPLFYAAVAGSPTIVEMLLREENIKTDEKDNEGRTPLSHAAEHGHKEIFHMFLRLDAVKPDSQDLKGNTPYYYAVRYGHGDIVQALIDTGRVNRDVEGKALEARQDDLKSGPRLQIHVEEVPF
;
A
#
# COMPACT_ATOMS: atom_id res chain seq x y z
N MET A 1 -34.59 -8.61 -15.07
CA MET A 1 -35.05 -7.38 -14.40
C MET A 1 -34.62 -6.24 -15.29
N ASP A 2 -35.56 -5.39 -15.73
CA ASP A 2 -35.20 -4.21 -16.54
C ASP A 2 -34.37 -3.23 -15.71
N SER A 3 -33.36 -2.62 -16.32
CA SER A 3 -32.40 -1.70 -15.68
C SER A 3 -33.09 -0.57 -14.90
N LEU A 4 -34.22 -0.08 -15.41
CA LEU A 4 -35.04 0.95 -14.76
C LEU A 4 -35.63 0.52 -13.41
N ARG A 5 -35.92 -0.77 -13.20
CA ARG A 5 -36.45 -1.26 -11.91
C ARG A 5 -35.36 -1.49 -10.86
N PHE A 6 -34.10 -1.65 -11.28
CA PHE A 6 -32.97 -1.81 -10.37
C PHE A 6 -32.57 -0.45 -9.76
N GLU A 7 -32.57 0.61 -10.56
CA GLU A 7 -32.24 1.97 -10.14
C GLU A 7 -33.29 2.58 -9.18
N GLN A 8 -34.55 2.14 -9.24
CA GLN A 8 -35.61 2.60 -8.32
C GLN A 8 -35.60 1.90 -6.95
N ALA A 9 -34.85 0.80 -6.80
CA ALA A 9 -34.87 -0.02 -5.57
C ALA A 9 -33.75 0.32 -4.57
N PHE A 10 -32.74 1.09 -4.99
CA PHE A 10 -31.56 1.41 -4.19
C PHE A 10 -31.31 2.91 -4.23
N THR A 11 -30.81 3.49 -3.13
CA THR A 11 -30.34 4.88 -3.14
C THR A 11 -29.10 4.99 -4.05
N GLY A 12 -28.84 6.17 -4.63
CA GLY A 12 -27.65 6.40 -5.47
C GLY A 12 -26.33 5.96 -4.81
N GLU A 13 -26.24 6.09 -3.48
CA GLU A 13 -25.11 5.67 -2.63
C GLU A 13 -24.80 4.17 -2.78
N HIS A 14 -25.83 3.33 -2.64
CA HIS A 14 -25.69 1.88 -2.75
C HIS A 14 -25.31 1.46 -4.17
N LEU A 15 -25.76 2.19 -5.19
CA LEU A 15 -25.45 1.90 -6.58
C LEU A 15 -23.97 2.20 -6.90
N PHE A 16 -23.41 3.30 -6.37
CA PHE A 16 -21.97 3.59 -6.54
C PHE A 16 -21.09 2.53 -5.88
N TYR A 17 -21.37 2.19 -4.63
CA TYR A 17 -20.63 1.15 -3.91
C TYR A 17 -20.73 -0.19 -4.65
N LEU A 18 -21.94 -0.63 -5.01
CA LEU A 18 -22.12 -1.91 -5.72
C LEU A 18 -21.41 -1.94 -7.07
N ALA A 19 -21.48 -0.85 -7.84
CA ALA A 19 -20.78 -0.74 -9.12
C ALA A 19 -19.26 -0.82 -8.93
N ALA A 20 -18.71 -0.14 -7.91
CA ALA A 20 -17.30 -0.21 -7.55
C ALA A 20 -16.86 -1.61 -7.10
N CYS A 21 -17.58 -2.23 -6.16
CA CYS A 21 -17.28 -3.57 -5.66
C CYS A 21 -17.31 -4.64 -6.74
N ARG A 22 -18.21 -4.50 -7.72
CA ARG A 22 -18.36 -5.42 -8.85
C ARG A 22 -17.47 -5.06 -10.04
N GLY A 23 -16.74 -3.94 -9.97
CA GLY A 23 -15.94 -3.42 -11.06
C GLY A 23 -16.75 -3.06 -12.33
N ASN A 24 -18.04 -2.76 -12.18
CA ASN A 24 -18.91 -2.44 -13.30
C ASN A 24 -18.82 -0.96 -13.66
N ALA A 25 -17.78 -0.59 -14.41
CA ALA A 25 -17.49 0.79 -14.80
C ALA A 25 -18.62 1.42 -15.65
N GLU A 26 -19.32 0.62 -16.46
CA GLU A 26 -20.47 1.08 -17.25
C GLU A 26 -21.63 1.50 -16.34
N LEU A 27 -21.99 0.65 -15.36
CA LEU A 27 -22.99 1.01 -14.36
C LEU A 27 -22.55 2.24 -13.56
N PHE A 28 -21.28 2.29 -13.15
CA PHE A 28 -20.73 3.43 -12.41
C PHE A 28 -20.90 4.75 -13.18
N LYS A 29 -20.56 4.76 -14.47
CA LYS A 29 -20.71 5.94 -15.35
C LYS A 29 -22.17 6.35 -15.50
N ARG A 30 -23.09 5.40 -15.72
CA ARG A 30 -24.54 5.69 -15.80
C ARG A 30 -25.08 6.29 -14.51
N VAL A 31 -24.65 5.79 -13.36
CA VAL A 31 -25.07 6.34 -12.06
C VAL A 31 -24.53 7.77 -11.90
N LEU A 32 -23.30 8.06 -12.37
CA LEU A 32 -22.73 9.42 -12.39
C LEU A 32 -23.45 10.39 -13.35
N GLU A 33 -24.01 9.91 -14.47
CA GLU A 33 -24.73 10.78 -15.42
C GLU A 33 -25.97 11.44 -14.81
N ASN A 34 -26.55 10.85 -13.77
CA ASN A 34 -27.70 11.41 -13.06
C ASN A 34 -27.23 12.37 -11.93
N PRO A 35 -27.49 13.68 -12.03
CA PRO A 35 -27.08 14.65 -11.01
C PRO A 35 -27.69 14.40 -9.62
N GLU A 36 -28.88 13.80 -9.55
CA GLU A 36 -29.53 13.46 -8.27
C GLU A 36 -28.73 12.41 -7.51
N ASN A 37 -28.08 11.48 -8.22
CA ASN A 37 -27.19 10.51 -7.62
C ASN A 37 -25.88 11.16 -7.16
N ARG A 38 -25.32 12.14 -7.90
CA ARG A 38 -24.04 12.78 -7.51
C ARG A 38 -24.08 13.50 -6.16
N ILE A 39 -25.25 13.99 -5.75
CA ILE A 39 -25.44 14.67 -4.45
C ILE A 39 -24.98 13.78 -3.29
N CYS A 40 -25.15 12.47 -3.41
CA CYS A 40 -24.79 11.55 -2.34
C CYS A 40 -23.28 11.30 -2.21
N LEU A 41 -22.44 11.79 -3.10
CA LEU A 41 -20.97 11.68 -2.96
C LEU A 41 -20.37 12.71 -2.01
N LYS A 42 -21.09 13.80 -1.71
CA LYS A 42 -20.51 14.99 -1.10
C LYS A 42 -20.13 14.83 0.37
N ASP A 43 -20.75 13.90 1.10
CA ASP A 43 -20.58 13.77 2.55
C ASP A 43 -20.87 12.34 3.05
N THR A 44 -20.73 11.31 2.20
CA THR A 44 -21.14 9.94 2.58
C THR A 44 -19.96 8.98 2.63
N MET A 45 -20.00 8.08 3.62
CA MET A 45 -19.09 6.94 3.69
C MET A 45 -19.15 6.10 2.41
N ALA A 46 -20.33 5.95 1.79
CA ALA A 46 -20.53 5.12 0.61
C ALA A 46 -19.66 5.50 -0.61
N GLY A 47 -19.43 6.80 -0.84
CA GLY A 47 -18.53 7.26 -1.91
C GLY A 47 -17.08 6.87 -1.63
N HIS A 48 -16.64 7.03 -0.38
CA HIS A 48 -15.30 6.67 0.07
C HIS A 48 -15.10 5.15 0.10
N ASP A 49 -16.09 4.38 0.57
CA ASP A 49 -16.13 2.91 0.50
C ASP A 49 -16.04 2.44 -0.95
N GLY A 50 -16.76 3.12 -1.86
CA GLY A 50 -16.72 2.87 -3.29
C GLY A 50 -15.34 3.11 -3.89
N LEU A 51 -14.69 4.24 -3.57
CA LEU A 51 -13.33 4.50 -4.03
C LEU A 51 -12.33 3.48 -3.45
N SER A 52 -12.41 3.18 -2.15
CA SER A 52 -11.60 2.15 -1.48
C SER A 52 -11.77 0.78 -2.17
N ALA A 53 -13.01 0.38 -2.44
CA ALA A 53 -13.32 -0.87 -3.13
C ALA A 53 -12.77 -0.88 -4.57
N ALA A 54 -12.88 0.22 -5.31
CA ALA A 54 -12.33 0.32 -6.66
C ALA A 54 -10.80 0.19 -6.66
N ILE A 55 -10.12 0.81 -5.70
CA ILE A 55 -8.67 0.67 -5.51
C ILE A 55 -8.32 -0.77 -5.17
N PHE A 56 -8.96 -1.34 -4.15
CA PHE A 56 -8.73 -2.73 -3.73
C PHE A 56 -8.90 -3.71 -4.90
N GLN A 57 -9.96 -3.57 -5.68
CA GLN A 57 -10.25 -4.44 -6.83
C GLN A 57 -9.40 -4.15 -8.07
N GLY A 58 -8.62 -3.07 -8.08
CA GLY A 58 -7.78 -2.69 -9.21
C GLY A 58 -8.58 -2.12 -10.39
N ASN A 59 -9.75 -1.55 -10.16
CA ASN A 59 -10.57 -0.94 -11.21
C ASN A 59 -10.16 0.52 -11.46
N ASP A 60 -9.18 0.71 -12.34
CA ASP A 60 -8.63 2.03 -12.64
C ASP A 60 -9.62 2.95 -13.37
N GLU A 61 -10.59 2.41 -14.13
CA GLU A 61 -11.64 3.21 -14.77
C GLU A 61 -12.56 3.87 -13.75
N ILE A 62 -12.99 3.13 -12.73
CA ILE A 62 -13.85 3.67 -11.66
C ILE A 62 -13.05 4.66 -10.81
N VAL A 63 -11.79 4.37 -10.50
CA VAL A 63 -10.92 5.34 -9.80
C VAL A 63 -10.78 6.64 -10.61
N LYS A 64 -10.48 6.54 -11.91
CA LYS A 64 -10.42 7.71 -12.80
C LYS A 64 -11.71 8.52 -12.77
N ALA A 65 -12.85 7.84 -12.78
CA ALA A 65 -14.15 8.49 -12.72
C ALA A 65 -14.35 9.26 -11.40
N PHE A 66 -14.00 8.66 -10.25
CA PHE A 66 -14.03 9.34 -8.95
C PHE A 66 -13.11 10.56 -8.89
N VAL A 67 -11.84 10.43 -9.27
CA VAL A 67 -10.85 11.53 -9.14
C VAL A 67 -11.04 12.65 -10.17
N SER A 68 -11.83 12.41 -11.22
CA SER A 68 -12.19 13.42 -12.21
C SER A 68 -13.39 14.29 -11.78
N LEU A 69 -14.07 13.93 -10.68
CA LEU A 69 -15.16 14.74 -10.14
C LEU A 69 -14.62 16.03 -9.52
N PRO A 70 -15.38 17.13 -9.55
CA PRO A 70 -15.04 18.32 -8.78
C PRO A 70 -14.87 17.97 -7.30
N LEU A 71 -13.81 18.47 -6.65
CA LEU A 71 -13.58 18.26 -5.21
C LEU A 71 -14.76 18.76 -4.34
N SER A 72 -15.57 19.68 -4.86
CA SER A 72 -16.80 20.15 -4.20
C SER A 72 -17.93 19.11 -4.20
N GLU A 73 -17.82 18.07 -5.00
CA GLU A 73 -18.77 16.95 -5.10
C GLU A 73 -18.21 15.66 -4.49
N PHE A 74 -16.90 15.42 -4.60
CA PHE A 74 -16.25 14.28 -3.97
C PHE A 74 -14.81 14.64 -3.58
N ASP A 75 -14.57 14.81 -2.28
CA ASP A 75 -13.23 15.14 -1.77
C ASP A 75 -12.42 13.88 -1.46
N PHE A 76 -11.78 13.32 -2.49
CA PHE A 76 -10.92 12.14 -2.33
C PHE A 76 -9.58 12.43 -1.67
N ARG A 77 -9.27 13.67 -1.28
CA ARG A 77 -7.96 14.01 -0.70
C ARG A 77 -7.79 13.43 0.69
N HIS A 78 -8.88 13.06 1.34
CA HIS A 78 -8.90 12.52 2.69
C HIS A 78 -9.64 11.17 2.67
N ASN A 79 -9.06 10.17 3.32
CA ASN A 79 -9.75 8.90 3.56
C ASN A 79 -10.39 8.94 4.95
N PRO A 80 -11.73 9.07 5.06
CA PRO A 80 -12.40 9.19 6.35
C PRO A 80 -12.44 7.88 7.14
N MET A 81 -12.12 6.74 6.51
CA MET A 81 -12.14 5.44 7.17
C MET A 81 -10.96 5.24 8.12
N GLU A 82 -9.89 6.03 7.96
CA GLU A 82 -8.75 5.96 8.85
C GLU A 82 -8.78 7.10 9.87
N SER A 83 -8.92 6.72 11.14
CA SER A 83 -9.18 7.63 12.25
C SER A 83 -8.12 8.73 12.45
N SER A 84 -6.88 8.54 11.98
CA SER A 84 -5.84 9.56 12.02
C SER A 84 -5.75 10.42 10.75
N GLY A 85 -6.51 10.09 9.70
CA GLY A 85 -6.49 10.75 8.39
C GLY A 85 -5.14 10.64 7.66
N ALA A 86 -4.28 9.73 8.10
CA ALA A 86 -2.90 9.60 7.67
C ALA A 86 -2.72 8.51 6.61
N PHE A 87 -3.58 7.47 6.62
CA PHE A 87 -3.60 6.46 5.57
C PHE A 87 -4.39 6.93 4.35
N SER A 88 -3.67 7.32 3.30
CA SER A 88 -4.28 7.83 2.07
C SER A 88 -4.69 6.73 1.09
N TYR A 89 -5.55 7.07 0.13
CA TYR A 89 -5.84 6.21 -1.03
C TYR A 89 -4.59 5.83 -1.84
N LEU A 90 -3.58 6.70 -1.84
CA LEU A 90 -2.29 6.40 -2.45
C LEU A 90 -1.56 5.26 -1.71
N ASN A 91 -1.62 5.24 -0.37
CA ASN A 91 -1.08 4.14 0.42
C ASN A 91 -1.87 2.83 0.18
N ALA A 92 -3.19 2.91 0.02
CA ALA A 92 -4.01 1.75 -0.37
C ALA A 92 -3.60 1.19 -1.74
N ALA A 93 -3.38 2.05 -2.73
CA ALA A 93 -2.89 1.62 -4.04
C ALA A 93 -1.50 0.97 -3.96
N ALA A 94 -0.62 1.46 -3.07
CA ALA A 94 0.71 0.88 -2.85
C ALA A 94 0.63 -0.51 -2.21
N VAL A 95 -0.15 -0.67 -1.14
CA VAL A 95 -0.21 -1.93 -0.39
C VAL A 95 -0.95 -3.04 -1.14
N HIS A 96 -1.92 -2.68 -1.99
CA HIS A 96 -2.63 -3.63 -2.86
C HIS A 96 -1.97 -3.82 -4.23
N GLU A 97 -0.74 -3.33 -4.41
CA GLU A 97 0.06 -3.52 -5.62
C GLU A 97 -0.67 -3.06 -6.91
N ARG A 98 -1.28 -1.87 -6.86
CA ARG A 98 -2.05 -1.28 -7.95
C ARG A 98 -1.28 -0.16 -8.65
N PRO A 99 -0.25 -0.43 -9.48
CA PRO A 99 0.62 0.60 -10.04
C PRO A 99 -0.09 1.61 -10.94
N VAL A 100 -1.07 1.16 -11.73
CA VAL A 100 -1.86 2.07 -12.60
C VAL A 100 -2.68 3.05 -11.75
N ILE A 101 -3.34 2.55 -10.70
CA ILE A 101 -4.11 3.36 -9.76
C ILE A 101 -3.21 4.28 -8.96
N PHE A 102 -2.06 3.78 -8.50
CA PHE A 102 -1.05 4.57 -7.84
C PHE A 102 -0.64 5.77 -8.71
N LYS A 103 -0.38 5.53 -10.00
CA LYS A 103 -0.05 6.59 -10.97
C LYS A 103 -1.18 7.58 -11.13
N ILE A 104 -2.42 7.11 -11.31
CA ILE A 104 -3.61 7.97 -11.43
C ILE A 104 -3.74 8.90 -10.23
N LEU A 105 -3.63 8.35 -9.01
CA LEU A 105 -3.73 9.12 -7.77
C LEU A 105 -2.57 10.11 -7.64
N ALA A 106 -1.32 9.69 -7.88
CA ALA A 106 -0.16 10.57 -7.83
C ALA A 106 -0.27 11.73 -8.84
N ASP A 107 -0.76 11.47 -10.05
CA ASP A 107 -0.90 12.46 -11.12
C ASP A 107 -1.99 13.51 -10.86
N THR A 108 -2.87 13.29 -9.87
CA THR A 108 -3.80 14.34 -9.43
C THR A 108 -3.09 15.53 -8.79
N GLY A 109 -1.86 15.34 -8.30
CA GLY A 109 -1.11 16.38 -7.57
C GLY A 109 -1.67 16.70 -6.18
N HIS A 110 -2.66 15.94 -5.68
CA HIS A 110 -3.27 16.16 -4.38
C HIS A 110 -2.67 15.31 -3.25
N PHE A 111 -1.87 14.31 -3.59
CA PHE A 111 -1.20 13.44 -2.62
C PHE A 111 0.28 13.79 -2.52
N ASP A 112 0.76 13.97 -1.30
CA ASP A 112 2.19 14.00 -1.02
C ASP A 112 2.72 12.56 -0.95
N ILE A 113 3.42 12.15 -2.01
CA ILE A 113 3.99 10.81 -2.17
C ILE A 113 5.12 10.48 -1.16
N ALA A 114 5.64 11.49 -0.46
CA ALA A 114 6.67 11.34 0.58
C ALA A 114 6.08 11.40 2.00
N LYS A 115 4.77 11.67 2.13
CA LYS A 115 4.13 11.82 3.44
C LYS A 115 4.14 10.52 4.22
N ARG A 116 4.47 10.63 5.51
CA ARG A 116 4.44 9.54 6.49
C ARG A 116 3.08 9.45 7.16
N ASP A 117 2.60 8.23 7.36
CA ASP A 117 1.39 7.95 8.15
C ASP A 117 1.69 7.91 9.67
N ALA A 118 0.70 7.54 10.48
CA ALA A 118 0.85 7.41 11.93
C ALA A 118 1.85 6.32 12.38
N ARG A 119 2.14 5.33 11.52
CA ARG A 119 3.20 4.30 11.74
C ARG A 119 4.57 4.78 11.28
N GLY A 120 4.64 5.97 10.70
CA GLY A 120 5.84 6.51 10.10
C GLY A 120 6.13 5.94 8.71
N TRP A 121 5.15 5.28 8.08
CA TRP A 121 5.27 4.64 6.77
C TRP A 121 4.91 5.59 5.65
N THR A 122 5.71 5.57 4.59
CA THR A 122 5.43 6.26 3.32
C THR A 122 4.84 5.28 2.31
N PRO A 123 4.30 5.74 1.17
CA PRO A 123 3.97 4.86 0.04
C PRO A 123 5.08 3.85 -0.34
N LEU A 124 6.36 4.25 -0.21
CA LEU A 124 7.50 3.37 -0.49
C LEU A 124 7.58 2.19 0.48
N PHE A 125 7.30 2.42 1.77
CA PHE A 125 7.22 1.35 2.77
C PHE A 125 6.13 0.34 2.40
N TYR A 126 4.93 0.82 2.06
CA TYR A 126 3.83 -0.06 1.67
C TYR A 126 4.15 -0.89 0.44
N ALA A 127 4.73 -0.29 -0.60
CA ALA A 127 5.15 -1.01 -1.80
C ALA A 127 6.24 -2.06 -1.50
N ALA A 128 7.16 -1.74 -0.59
CA ALA A 128 8.23 -2.65 -0.17
C ALA A 128 7.72 -3.83 0.67
N VAL A 129 6.70 -3.63 1.51
CA VAL A 129 6.05 -4.68 2.30
C VAL A 129 5.15 -5.57 1.42
N ALA A 130 4.39 -4.94 0.53
CA ALA A 130 3.46 -5.64 -0.36
C ALA A 130 4.17 -6.46 -1.43
N GLY A 131 5.37 -6.05 -1.83
CA GLY A 131 6.11 -6.73 -2.90
C GLY A 131 5.78 -6.19 -4.29
N SER A 132 5.57 -4.87 -4.42
CA SER A 132 5.32 -4.22 -5.72
C SER A 132 6.58 -3.53 -6.30
N PRO A 133 7.42 -4.22 -7.09
CA PRO A 133 8.58 -3.62 -7.77
C PRO A 133 8.21 -2.41 -8.63
N THR A 134 7.07 -2.46 -9.33
CA THR A 134 6.63 -1.38 -10.21
C THR A 134 6.40 -0.07 -9.45
N ILE A 135 5.74 -0.12 -8.29
CA ILE A 135 5.48 1.09 -7.49
C ILE A 135 6.78 1.57 -6.83
N VAL A 136 7.64 0.65 -6.38
CA VAL A 136 8.98 1.01 -5.90
C VAL A 136 9.75 1.74 -7.00
N GLU A 137 9.82 1.21 -8.21
CA GLU A 137 10.52 1.84 -9.33
C GLU A 137 9.95 3.23 -9.66
N MET A 138 8.62 3.38 -9.66
CA MET A 138 7.97 4.68 -9.86
C MET A 138 8.41 5.69 -8.80
N LEU A 139 8.38 5.31 -7.52
CA LEU A 139 8.75 6.18 -6.41
C LEU A 139 10.25 6.53 -6.42
N LEU A 140 11.12 5.58 -6.77
CA LEU A 140 12.57 5.81 -6.82
C LEU A 140 13.02 6.80 -7.91
N ARG A 141 12.14 7.14 -8.86
CA ARG A 141 12.39 8.15 -9.89
C ARG A 141 12.10 9.58 -9.41
N GLU A 142 11.43 9.73 -8.27
CA GLU A 142 11.01 11.01 -7.72
C GLU A 142 12.08 11.58 -6.77
N GLU A 143 12.49 12.82 -6.98
CA GLU A 143 13.65 13.42 -6.28
C GLU A 143 13.47 13.58 -4.77
N ASN A 144 12.22 13.73 -4.30
CA ASN A 144 11.89 13.97 -2.90
C ASN A 144 11.72 12.68 -2.07
N ILE A 145 11.86 11.49 -2.69
CA ILE A 145 11.68 10.22 -2.00
C ILE A 145 12.96 9.82 -1.28
N LYS A 146 12.86 9.68 0.04
CA LYS A 146 13.95 9.15 0.88
C LYS A 146 13.80 7.64 1.04
N THR A 147 14.85 6.91 0.72
CA THR A 147 14.81 5.44 0.59
C THR A 147 15.28 4.70 1.84
N ASP A 148 15.87 5.41 2.80
CA ASP A 148 16.43 4.86 4.04
C ASP A 148 15.75 5.42 5.30
N GLU A 149 14.65 6.18 5.15
CA GLU A 149 13.86 6.65 6.29
C GLU A 149 13.37 5.47 7.12
N LYS A 150 13.31 5.69 8.44
CA LYS A 150 12.89 4.68 9.41
C LYS A 150 11.44 4.86 9.80
N ASP A 151 10.72 3.75 9.97
CA ASP A 151 9.41 3.75 10.61
C ASP A 151 9.53 3.95 12.13
N ASN A 152 8.39 3.92 12.83
CA ASN A 152 8.36 4.11 14.28
C ASN A 152 9.04 2.98 15.09
N GLU A 153 9.32 1.84 14.46
CA GLU A 153 10.07 0.73 15.06
C GLU A 153 11.57 0.80 14.71
N GLY A 154 11.99 1.83 13.97
CA GLY A 154 13.36 2.00 13.52
C GLY A 154 13.72 1.18 12.28
N ARG A 155 12.76 0.51 11.63
CA ARG A 155 13.00 -0.31 10.44
C ARG A 155 12.98 0.53 9.17
N THR A 156 13.80 0.14 8.19
CA THR A 156 13.84 0.76 6.84
C THR A 156 13.00 -0.05 5.84
N PRO A 157 12.64 0.51 4.66
CA PRO A 157 11.97 -0.26 3.61
C PRO A 157 12.75 -1.52 3.19
N LEU A 158 14.09 -1.45 3.16
CA LEU A 158 14.96 -2.61 2.90
C LEU A 158 14.77 -3.72 3.95
N SER A 159 14.62 -3.37 5.24
CA SER A 159 14.38 -4.33 6.31
C SER A 159 13.06 -5.07 6.11
N HIS A 160 12.02 -4.36 5.69
CA HIS A 160 10.70 -4.95 5.39
C HIS A 160 10.75 -5.85 4.16
N ALA A 161 11.43 -5.43 3.09
CA ALA A 161 11.64 -6.29 1.91
C ALA A 161 12.42 -7.57 2.27
N ALA A 162 13.40 -7.46 3.17
CA ALA A 162 14.16 -8.61 3.68
C ALA A 162 13.33 -9.56 4.54
N GLU A 163 12.40 -9.04 5.34
CA GLU A 163 11.48 -9.82 6.16
C GLU A 163 10.48 -10.63 5.32
N HIS A 164 9.97 -10.03 4.24
CA HIS A 164 8.94 -10.64 3.39
C HIS A 164 9.50 -11.44 2.21
N GLY A 165 10.81 -11.38 1.96
CA GLY A 165 11.45 -12.15 0.88
C GLY A 165 11.31 -11.52 -0.50
N HIS A 166 11.05 -10.21 -0.57
CA HIS A 166 10.83 -9.49 -1.82
C HIS A 166 12.15 -9.19 -2.54
N LYS A 167 12.75 -10.23 -3.11
CA LYS A 167 14.09 -10.23 -3.71
C LYS A 167 14.33 -9.09 -4.71
N GLU A 168 13.38 -8.86 -5.61
CA GLU A 168 13.54 -7.85 -6.66
C GLU A 168 13.66 -6.44 -6.06
N ILE A 169 12.74 -6.08 -5.17
CA ILE A 169 12.74 -4.81 -4.43
C ILE A 169 14.01 -4.70 -3.57
N PHE A 170 14.39 -5.78 -2.91
CA PHE A 170 15.59 -5.83 -2.10
C PHE A 170 16.84 -5.46 -2.93
N HIS A 171 16.99 -6.03 -4.11
CA HIS A 171 18.07 -5.67 -5.03
C HIS A 171 17.93 -4.26 -5.62
N MET A 172 16.71 -3.74 -5.84
CA MET A 172 16.51 -2.35 -6.23
C MET A 172 17.09 -1.41 -5.18
N PHE A 173 16.77 -1.62 -3.90
CA PHE A 173 17.29 -0.80 -2.81
C PHE A 173 18.79 -0.95 -2.59
N LEU A 174 19.36 -2.16 -2.69
CA LEU A 174 20.82 -2.36 -2.54
C LEU A 174 21.67 -1.61 -3.58
N ARG A 175 21.10 -1.25 -4.73
CA ARG A 175 21.80 -0.46 -5.76
C ARG A 175 21.85 1.03 -5.45
N LEU A 176 21.18 1.50 -4.41
CA LEU A 176 21.09 2.91 -4.05
C LEU A 176 22.14 3.25 -3.00
N ASP A 177 22.97 4.26 -3.28
CA ASP A 177 24.05 4.68 -2.37
C ASP A 177 23.55 5.14 -1.00
N ALA A 178 22.35 5.71 -0.93
CA ALA A 178 21.73 6.16 0.31
C ALA A 178 21.32 5.00 1.24
N VAL A 179 21.13 3.79 0.70
CA VAL A 179 20.63 2.65 1.46
C VAL A 179 21.76 1.97 2.25
N LYS A 180 21.53 1.81 3.56
CA LYS A 180 22.45 1.12 4.48
C LYS A 180 21.96 -0.30 4.76
N PRO A 181 22.62 -1.35 4.21
CA PRO A 181 22.17 -2.74 4.34
C PRO A 181 22.24 -3.31 5.76
N ASP A 182 22.97 -2.64 6.65
CA ASP A 182 23.20 -3.03 8.05
C ASP A 182 22.43 -2.15 9.04
N SER A 183 21.51 -1.29 8.58
CA SER A 183 20.73 -0.42 9.46
C SER A 183 19.96 -1.24 10.52
N GLN A 184 20.12 -0.85 11.79
CA GLN A 184 19.46 -1.48 12.91
C GLN A 184 18.11 -0.83 13.25
N ASP A 185 17.13 -1.66 13.60
CA ASP A 185 15.88 -1.25 14.24
C ASP A 185 16.09 -0.90 15.73
N LEU A 186 15.02 -0.53 16.44
CA LEU A 186 15.09 -0.21 17.87
C LEU A 186 15.44 -1.42 18.78
N LYS A 187 15.37 -2.65 18.25
CA LYS A 187 15.74 -3.90 18.93
C LYS A 187 17.15 -4.39 18.53
N GLY A 188 17.88 -3.61 17.74
CA GLY A 188 19.20 -3.95 17.21
C GLY A 188 19.18 -4.98 16.07
N ASN A 189 18.00 -5.33 15.54
CA ASN A 189 17.86 -6.26 14.42
C ASN A 189 18.16 -5.55 13.10
N THR A 190 18.81 -6.25 12.18
CA THR A 190 19.19 -5.77 10.85
C THR A 190 18.36 -6.46 9.76
N PRO A 191 18.36 -5.98 8.49
CA PRO A 191 17.78 -6.72 7.37
C PRO A 191 18.27 -8.18 7.29
N TYR A 192 19.52 -8.45 7.66
CA TYR A 192 20.06 -9.81 7.73
C TYR A 192 19.38 -10.67 8.79
N TYR A 193 19.15 -10.13 9.98
CA TYR A 193 18.40 -10.82 11.03
C TYR A 193 17.02 -11.26 10.51
N TYR A 194 16.29 -10.36 9.84
CA TYR A 194 14.98 -10.67 9.27
C TYR A 194 15.05 -11.72 8.16
N ALA A 195 15.97 -11.58 7.21
CA ALA A 195 16.15 -12.55 6.13
C ALA A 195 16.48 -13.96 6.66
N VAL A 196 17.33 -14.08 7.69
CA VAL A 196 17.65 -15.37 8.33
C VAL A 196 16.45 -15.93 9.09
N ARG A 197 15.79 -15.08 9.90
CA ARG A 197 14.64 -15.47 10.72
C ARG A 197 13.48 -16.02 9.88
N TYR A 198 13.20 -15.40 8.73
CA TYR A 198 12.10 -15.81 7.85
C TYR A 198 12.56 -16.76 6.72
N GLY A 199 13.87 -16.93 6.53
CA GLY A 199 14.43 -17.96 5.66
C GLY A 199 14.61 -17.61 4.20
N HIS A 200 14.77 -16.33 3.91
CA HIS A 200 14.97 -15.80 2.57
C HIS A 200 16.45 -15.91 2.18
N GLY A 201 16.88 -17.13 1.85
CA GLY A 201 18.30 -17.48 1.66
C GLY A 201 19.00 -16.70 0.53
N ASP A 202 18.26 -16.30 -0.49
CA ASP A 202 18.76 -15.44 -1.57
C ASP A 202 19.05 -14.01 -1.10
N ILE A 203 18.20 -13.44 -0.26
CA ILE A 203 18.44 -12.15 0.40
C ILE A 203 19.59 -12.26 1.40
N VAL A 204 19.68 -13.36 2.15
CA VAL A 204 20.83 -13.66 3.02
C VAL A 204 22.13 -13.65 2.22
N GLN A 205 22.17 -14.35 1.08
CA GLN A 205 23.35 -14.38 0.22
C GLN A 205 23.67 -12.99 -0.34
N ALA A 206 22.67 -12.28 -0.85
CA ALA A 206 22.86 -10.91 -1.36
C ALA A 206 23.43 -9.96 -0.31
N LEU A 207 23.00 -10.09 0.94
CA LEU A 207 23.51 -9.34 2.09
C LEU A 207 24.97 -9.71 2.40
N ILE A 208 25.32 -10.99 2.42
CA ILE A 208 26.69 -11.46 2.63
C ILE A 208 27.62 -10.92 1.53
N ASP A 209 27.16 -10.93 0.28
CA ASP A 209 27.93 -10.47 -0.89
C ASP A 209 28.26 -8.97 -0.82
N THR A 210 27.50 -8.18 -0.06
CA THR A 210 27.85 -6.76 0.18
C THR A 210 29.13 -6.59 1.02
N GLY A 211 29.53 -7.61 1.79
CA GLY A 211 30.64 -7.55 2.74
C GLY A 211 30.44 -6.59 3.92
N ARG A 212 29.23 -6.01 4.08
CA ARG A 212 28.93 -4.93 5.03
C ARG A 212 28.00 -5.35 6.17
N VAL A 213 27.76 -6.65 6.34
CA VAL A 213 26.69 -7.15 7.20
C VAL A 213 27.23 -7.75 8.48
N ASN A 214 26.66 -7.36 9.61
CA ASN A 214 26.90 -8.00 10.89
C ASN A 214 26.19 -9.35 10.98
N ARG A 215 26.96 -10.44 11.06
CA ARG A 215 26.46 -11.82 11.16
C ARG A 215 26.31 -12.31 12.61
N ASP A 216 26.72 -11.54 13.61
CA ASP A 216 26.61 -11.94 15.02
C ASP A 216 25.15 -12.13 15.46
N VAL A 217 24.21 -11.53 14.72
CA VAL A 217 22.76 -11.67 14.93
C VAL A 217 22.18 -12.99 14.36
N GLU A 218 22.97 -13.80 13.66
CA GLU A 218 22.52 -15.03 12.99
C GLU A 218 21.96 -16.07 13.97
N GLY A 219 22.66 -16.31 15.09
CA GLY A 219 22.20 -17.24 16.13
C GLY A 219 20.84 -16.85 16.70
N LYS A 220 20.71 -15.58 17.09
CA LYS A 220 19.44 -14.99 17.59
C LYS A 220 18.32 -15.09 16.54
N ALA A 221 18.64 -14.93 15.26
CA ALA A 221 17.67 -15.04 14.17
C ALA A 221 17.19 -16.49 13.97
N LEU A 222 18.09 -17.46 14.01
CA LEU A 222 17.78 -18.89 13.88
C LEU A 222 16.97 -19.40 15.08
N GLU A 223 17.29 -18.97 16.30
CA GLU A 223 16.49 -19.25 17.49
C GLU A 223 15.07 -18.71 17.34
N ALA A 224 14.93 -17.43 16.98
CA ALA A 224 13.62 -16.81 16.75
C ALA A 224 12.82 -17.54 15.66
N ARG A 225 13.48 -18.00 14.58
CA ARG A 225 12.85 -18.82 13.54
C ARG A 225 12.32 -20.14 14.07
N GLN A 226 13.11 -20.84 14.88
CA GLN A 226 12.67 -22.12 15.46
C GLN A 226 11.46 -21.93 16.36
N ASP A 227 11.42 -20.83 17.12
CA ASP A 227 10.28 -20.52 17.98
C ASP A 227 9.03 -20.11 17.17
N ASP A 228 9.19 -19.37 16.07
CA ASP A 228 8.11 -19.09 15.13
C ASP A 228 7.55 -20.41 14.52
N LEU A 229 8.42 -21.34 14.10
CA LEU A 229 8.00 -22.64 13.56
C LEU A 229 7.27 -23.52 14.59
N LYS A 230 7.64 -23.43 15.87
CA LYS A 230 6.96 -24.17 16.96
C LYS A 230 5.61 -23.57 17.33
N SER A 231 5.48 -22.25 17.22
CA SER A 231 4.26 -21.52 17.60
C SER A 231 3.15 -21.53 16.54
N GLY A 232 3.39 -22.19 15.39
CA GLY A 232 2.49 -22.17 14.24
C GLY A 232 2.68 -20.91 13.39
N PRO A 233 2.08 -20.81 12.19
CA PRO A 233 2.20 -19.62 11.37
C PRO A 233 1.71 -18.40 12.16
N ARG A 234 2.63 -17.50 12.52
CA ARG A 234 2.25 -16.14 12.88
C ARG A 234 1.66 -15.52 11.63
N LEU A 235 0.49 -14.88 11.78
CA LEU A 235 -0.06 -13.98 10.77
C LEU A 235 1.09 -13.03 10.40
N GLN A 236 1.74 -13.27 9.26
CA GLN A 236 2.44 -12.21 8.55
C GLN A 236 1.39 -11.13 8.34
N ILE A 237 1.77 -9.86 8.31
CA ILE A 237 0.84 -8.82 7.92
C ILE A 237 0.42 -9.17 6.49
N HIS A 238 -0.66 -9.94 6.36
CA HIS A 238 -1.31 -10.15 5.11
C HIS A 238 -1.81 -8.77 4.73
N VAL A 239 -1.69 -8.45 3.46
CA VAL A 239 -2.27 -7.24 2.87
C VAL A 239 -3.77 -7.10 3.27
N GLU A 240 -4.38 -8.19 3.72
CA GLU A 240 -5.72 -8.31 4.33
C GLU A 240 -5.92 -7.65 5.72
N GLU A 241 -4.87 -7.30 6.48
CA GLU A 241 -4.97 -6.63 7.79
C GLU A 241 -4.86 -5.10 7.73
N VAL A 242 -4.75 -4.52 6.53
CA VAL A 242 -4.84 -3.07 6.37
C VAL A 242 -6.31 -2.68 6.53
N PRO A 243 -6.67 -1.87 7.55
CA PRO A 243 -8.07 -1.62 7.87
C PRO A 243 -8.79 -0.96 6.69
N PHE A 244 -9.95 -1.51 6.37
CA PHE A 244 -10.98 -0.93 5.50
C PHE A 244 -11.51 0.36 6.09
#